data_AF-A0A4Y2KL31-F1
#
_entry.id   AF-A0A4Y2KL31-F1
#
_cell.length_a   1.000
_cell.length_b   1.000
_cell.length_c   1.000
_cell.angle_alpha   90.00
_cell.angle_beta   90.00
_cell.angle_gamma   90.00
#
_symmetry.space_group_name_H-M   'P 1'
#
loop_
_entity.id
_entity.type
_entity.pdbx_description
1 polymer ?
#
loop_
_entity_poly.entity_id
_entity_poly.type
_entity_poly.pdbx_seq_one_letter_code
_entity_poly.pdbx_strand_id
1 'polypeptide(L)'
;MYARSTVKPLTFDGQTSWTVFKARIDVVSSTNEWTDFVKASQLVASLRGSAVEVLQGIPADKLTDLTTIEKALEFRFGDSHLTQFYRTELKTRRQKPGESLQVLAADVELLMSLAYAECPLDVRESLAAQYFVDAIRDEDTQPR
;
A
#
# COMPACT_ATOMS: atom_id res chain seq x y z
N MET A 1 28.98 23.26 -16.47
CA MET A 1 27.52 23.31 -16.74
C MET A 1 26.98 21.91 -16.49
N TYR A 2 26.32 21.66 -15.35
CA TYR A 2 25.70 20.35 -15.11
C TYR A 2 24.49 20.20 -16.03
N ALA A 3 24.48 19.13 -16.82
CA ALA A 3 23.33 18.77 -17.63
C ALA A 3 22.11 18.63 -16.71
N ARG A 4 21.02 19.33 -17.04
CA ARG A 4 19.71 19.11 -16.42
C ARG A 4 19.32 17.67 -16.73
N SER A 5 19.52 16.77 -15.77
CA SER A 5 18.98 15.41 -15.84
C SER A 5 17.48 15.54 -16.02
N THR A 6 16.96 15.19 -17.20
CA THR A 6 15.52 15.13 -17.46
C THR A 6 14.97 13.96 -16.64
N VAL A 7 14.64 14.22 -15.38
CA VAL A 7 13.92 13.26 -14.54
C VAL A 7 12.64 12.93 -15.30
N LYS A 8 12.44 11.64 -15.61
CA LYS A 8 11.20 11.20 -16.26
C LYS A 8 10.01 11.71 -15.42
N PRO A 9 8.97 12.27 -16.05
CA PRO A 9 7.78 12.71 -15.31
C PRO A 9 7.28 11.54 -14.48
N LEU A 10 7.06 11.78 -13.18
CA LEU A 10 6.40 10.81 -12.33
C LEU A 10 5.01 10.54 -12.91
N THR A 11 4.63 9.26 -12.98
CA THR A 11 3.31 8.83 -13.43
C THR A 11 2.71 7.92 -12.39
N PHE A 12 1.42 8.09 -12.11
CA PHE A 12 0.65 7.24 -11.23
C PHE A 12 -0.62 6.80 -11.93
N ASP A 13 -0.76 5.50 -12.17
CA ASP A 13 -1.91 4.89 -12.84
C ASP A 13 -2.80 4.06 -11.90
N GLY A 14 -2.47 4.04 -10.60
CA GLY A 14 -3.15 3.25 -9.59
C GLY A 14 -2.70 1.78 -9.49
N GLN A 15 -1.71 1.34 -10.28
CA GLN A 15 -1.18 -0.04 -10.18
C GLN A 15 -0.07 -0.18 -9.14
N THR A 16 0.75 0.86 -8.94
CA THR A 16 1.74 0.89 -7.87
C THR A 16 1.10 1.34 -6.55
N SER A 17 1.62 0.92 -5.40
CA SER A 17 1.14 1.41 -4.09
C SER A 17 1.19 2.94 -4.03
N TRP A 18 0.08 3.53 -3.59
CA TRP A 18 -0.04 4.97 -3.38
C TRP A 18 1.02 5.49 -2.39
N THR A 19 1.28 4.78 -1.30
CA THR A 19 2.30 5.12 -0.30
C THR A 19 3.69 5.23 -0.92
N VAL A 20 4.06 4.28 -1.79
CA VAL A 20 5.35 4.31 -2.51
C VAL A 20 5.41 5.49 -3.47
N PHE A 21 4.34 5.78 -4.20
CA PHE A 21 4.27 6.92 -5.10
C PHE A 21 4.37 8.25 -4.35
N LYS A 22 3.66 8.39 -3.22
CA LYS A 22 3.68 9.56 -2.34
C LYS A 22 5.08 9.79 -1.77
N ALA A 23 5.76 8.76 -1.26
CA ALA A 23 7.14 8.90 -0.79
C ALA A 23 8.09 9.44 -1.88
N ARG A 24 7.93 8.98 -3.14
CA ARG A 24 8.71 9.50 -4.28
C ARG A 24 8.39 10.97 -4.57
N ILE A 25 7.12 11.36 -4.53
CA ILE A 25 6.74 12.77 -4.78
C ILE A 25 7.24 13.68 -3.65
N ASP A 26 7.26 13.20 -2.40
CA ASP A 26 7.77 13.93 -1.23
C ASP A 26 9.29 14.17 -1.32
N VAL A 27 10.05 13.17 -1.76
CA VAL A 27 11.50 13.32 -1.99
C VAL A 27 11.77 14.33 -3.09
N VAL A 28 11.03 14.25 -4.20
CA VAL A 28 11.19 15.18 -5.33
C VAL A 28 10.76 16.60 -4.94
N SER A 29 9.65 16.77 -4.23
CA SER A 29 9.18 18.09 -3.79
C SER A 29 10.17 18.74 -2.83
N SER A 30 10.74 17.98 -1.90
CA SER A 30 11.73 18.48 -0.95
C SER A 30 13.03 18.89 -1.65
N THR A 31 13.50 18.09 -2.61
CA THR A 31 14.71 18.39 -3.40
C THR A 31 14.56 19.65 -4.25
N ASN A 32 13.33 19.94 -4.70
CA ASN A 32 13.05 21.08 -5.59
C ASN A 32 12.34 22.24 -4.88
N GLU A 33 12.23 22.20 -3.54
CA GLU A 33 11.59 23.22 -2.71
C GLU A 33 10.18 23.61 -3.20
N TRP A 34 9.39 22.61 -3.62
CA TRP A 34 8.04 22.87 -4.11
C TRP A 34 7.13 23.36 -2.99
N THR A 35 6.33 24.37 -3.30
CA THR A 35 5.18 24.73 -2.47
C THR A 35 4.08 23.69 -2.60
N ASP A 36 3.15 23.64 -1.64
CA ASP A 36 2.01 22.74 -1.68
C ASP A 36 1.19 22.89 -2.97
N PHE A 37 1.07 24.12 -3.47
CA PHE A 37 0.40 24.41 -4.74
C PHE A 37 1.11 23.77 -5.94
N VAL A 38 2.44 23.87 -6.01
CA VAL A 38 3.25 23.27 -7.07
C VAL A 38 3.18 21.74 -6.96
N LYS A 39 3.27 21.22 -5.74
CA LYS A 39 3.14 19.78 -5.47
C LYS A 39 1.78 19.27 -5.91
N ALA A 40 0.67 19.95 -5.56
CA ALA A 40 -0.68 19.60 -5.97
C ALA A 40 -0.82 19.58 -7.50
N SER A 41 -0.33 20.63 -8.17
CA SER A 41 -0.36 20.75 -9.63
C SER A 41 0.41 19.61 -10.30
N GLN A 42 1.59 19.28 -9.77
CA GLN A 42 2.40 18.17 -10.28
C GLN A 42 1.74 16.81 -10.02
N LEU A 43 1.08 16.65 -8.87
CA LEU A 43 0.37 15.44 -8.51
C LEU A 43 -0.77 15.19 -9.49
N VAL A 44 -1.62 16.18 -9.75
CA VAL A 44 -2.67 16.14 -10.78
C VAL A 44 -2.08 15.81 -12.16
N ALA A 45 -0.98 16.48 -12.55
CA ALA A 45 -0.33 16.26 -13.83
C ALA A 45 0.30 14.86 -13.98
N SER A 46 0.61 14.19 -12.87
CA SER A 46 1.19 12.84 -12.83
C SER A 46 0.15 11.72 -12.95
N LEU A 47 -1.14 12.01 -12.68
CA LEU A 47 -2.19 11.00 -12.70
C LEU A 47 -2.45 10.50 -14.13
N ARG A 48 -2.57 9.19 -14.30
CA ARG A 48 -2.92 8.50 -15.54
C ARG A 48 -3.95 7.41 -15.25
N GLY A 49 -4.61 6.89 -16.29
CA GLY A 49 -5.54 5.77 -16.17
C GLY A 49 -6.63 5.99 -15.10
N SER A 50 -6.88 4.98 -14.28
CA SER A 50 -7.90 5.01 -13.21
C SER A 50 -7.62 6.04 -12.13
N ALA A 51 -6.36 6.48 -11.97
CA ALA A 51 -6.00 7.47 -10.98
C ALA A 51 -6.55 8.87 -11.30
N VAL A 52 -6.70 9.20 -12.59
CA VAL A 52 -7.30 10.49 -13.04
C VAL A 52 -8.76 10.58 -12.63
N GLU A 53 -9.48 9.46 -12.58
CA GLU A 53 -10.90 9.43 -12.23
C GLU A 53 -11.17 9.91 -10.79
N VAL A 54 -10.18 9.88 -9.90
CA VAL A 54 -10.30 10.47 -8.54
C VAL A 54 -10.64 11.95 -8.61
N LEU A 55 -10.17 12.66 -9.64
CA LEU A 55 -10.40 14.09 -9.78
C LEU A 55 -11.87 14.43 -10.04
N GLN A 56 -12.68 13.49 -10.55
CA GLN A 56 -14.11 13.71 -10.78
C GLN A 56 -14.90 13.94 -9.48
N GLY A 57 -14.42 13.41 -8.35
CA GLY A 57 -15.03 13.60 -7.03
C GLY A 57 -14.60 14.87 -6.31
N ILE A 58 -13.65 15.63 -6.87
CA ILE A 58 -13.07 16.82 -6.24
C ILE A 58 -13.62 18.09 -6.90
N PRO A 59 -14.16 19.05 -6.13
CA PRO A 59 -14.57 20.35 -6.68
C PRO A 59 -13.40 21.07 -7.39
N ALA A 60 -13.68 21.76 -8.49
CA ALA A 60 -12.64 22.38 -9.32
C ALA A 60 -11.78 23.41 -8.55
N ASP A 61 -12.36 24.15 -7.61
CA ASP A 61 -11.67 25.10 -6.73
C ASP A 61 -10.75 24.43 -5.69
N LYS A 62 -10.85 23.09 -5.54
CA LYS A 62 -10.05 22.26 -4.63
C LYS A 62 -9.01 21.40 -5.36
N LEU A 63 -8.94 21.45 -6.69
CA LEU A 63 -7.92 20.74 -7.48
C LEU A 63 -6.51 21.35 -7.35
N THR A 64 -6.37 22.44 -6.60
CA THR A 64 -5.07 23.03 -6.24
C THR A 64 -4.74 22.82 -4.76
N ASP A 65 -5.66 22.22 -3.99
CA ASP A 65 -5.47 21.93 -2.58
C ASP A 65 -4.82 20.55 -2.42
N LEU A 66 -3.54 20.56 -2.04
CA LEU A 66 -2.74 19.33 -1.91
C LEU A 66 -3.41 18.32 -0.98
N THR A 67 -3.91 18.77 0.17
CA THR A 67 -4.50 17.91 1.19
C THR A 67 -5.75 17.18 0.66
N THR A 68 -6.60 17.88 -0.09
CA THR A 68 -7.81 17.30 -0.69
C THR A 68 -7.46 16.23 -1.70
N ILE A 69 -6.49 16.50 -2.58
CA ILE A 69 -6.04 15.55 -3.60
C ILE A 69 -5.39 14.33 -2.96
N GLU A 70 -4.48 14.52 -2.01
CA GLU A 70 -3.83 13.41 -1.30
C GLU A 70 -4.85 12.55 -0.56
N LYS A 71 -5.85 13.13 0.11
CA LYS A 71 -6.92 12.38 0.79
C LYS A 71 -7.77 11.56 -0.17
N ALA A 72 -8.10 12.11 -1.33
CA ALA A 72 -8.91 11.41 -2.32
C ALA A 72 -8.14 10.22 -2.94
N LEU A 73 -6.83 10.39 -3.16
CA LEU A 73 -5.95 9.32 -3.64
C LEU A 73 -5.72 8.26 -2.55
N GLU A 74 -5.52 8.68 -1.30
CA GLU A 74 -5.45 7.77 -0.14
C GLU A 74 -6.73 6.98 0.04
N PHE A 75 -7.90 7.61 -0.15
CA PHE A 75 -9.18 6.93 -0.02
C PHE A 75 -9.36 5.83 -1.08
N ARG A 76 -8.95 6.09 -2.34
CA ARG A 76 -9.16 5.14 -3.45
C ARG A 76 -8.04 4.13 -3.64
N PHE A 77 -6.79 4.57 -3.48
CA PHE A 77 -5.58 3.78 -3.77
C PHE A 77 -4.67 3.61 -2.56
N GLY A 78 -5.00 4.23 -1.43
CA GLY A 78 -4.30 4.00 -0.19
C GLY A 78 -4.38 2.55 0.23
N ASP A 79 -3.44 2.15 1.06
CA ASP A 79 -3.27 0.75 1.42
C ASP A 79 -4.43 0.24 2.31
N SER A 80 -5.42 1.08 2.66
CA SER A 80 -6.59 0.67 3.47
C SER A 80 -7.43 -0.44 2.81
N HIS A 81 -7.67 -0.37 1.50
CA HIS A 81 -8.35 -1.43 0.75
C HIS A 81 -7.49 -2.70 0.67
N LEU A 82 -6.18 -2.54 0.49
CA LEU A 82 -5.22 -3.65 0.50
C LEU A 82 -5.11 -4.28 1.90
N THR A 83 -5.16 -3.49 2.96
CA THR A 83 -5.13 -3.93 4.36
C THR A 83 -6.31 -4.86 4.64
N GLN A 84 -7.52 -4.50 4.21
CA GLN A 84 -8.69 -5.37 4.37
C GLN A 84 -8.61 -6.65 3.51
N PHE A 85 -8.02 -6.55 2.33
CA PHE A 85 -7.74 -7.70 1.48
C PHE A 85 -6.76 -8.67 2.17
N TYR A 86 -5.60 -8.19 2.65
CA TYR A 86 -4.62 -9.02 3.37
C TYR A 86 -5.17 -9.59 4.69
N ARG A 87 -6.03 -8.84 5.40
CA ARG A 87 -6.77 -9.39 6.56
C ARG A 87 -7.68 -10.55 6.17
N THR A 88 -8.27 -10.49 4.99
CA THR A 88 -9.09 -11.59 4.46
C THR A 88 -8.21 -12.76 4.06
N GLU A 89 -7.11 -12.51 3.36
CA GLU A 89 -6.14 -13.56 3.00
C GLU A 89 -5.61 -14.28 4.25
N LEU A 90 -5.18 -13.55 5.30
CA LEU A 90 -4.76 -14.13 6.58
C LEU A 90 -5.79 -15.09 7.17
N LYS A 91 -7.07 -14.68 7.22
CA LYS A 91 -8.15 -15.51 7.77
C LYS A 91 -8.36 -16.80 6.98
N THR A 92 -8.21 -16.72 5.66
CA THR A 92 -8.41 -17.86 4.76
C THR A 92 -7.16 -18.69 4.50
N ARG A 93 -5.99 -18.23 4.97
CA ARG A 93 -4.71 -18.89 4.74
C ARG A 93 -4.71 -20.27 5.39
N ARG A 94 -4.37 -21.29 4.61
CA ARG A 94 -4.18 -22.67 5.08
C ARG A 94 -2.94 -23.27 4.44
N GLN A 95 -2.20 -24.09 5.18
CA GLN A 95 -1.01 -24.79 4.71
C GLN A 95 -1.35 -25.63 3.48
N LYS A 96 -0.62 -25.42 2.38
CA LYS A 96 -0.80 -26.19 1.14
C LYS A 96 -0.17 -27.59 1.29
N PRO A 97 -0.68 -28.62 0.57
CA PRO A 97 -0.03 -29.93 0.56
C PRO A 97 1.45 -29.81 0.12
N GLY A 98 2.38 -30.30 0.95
CA GLY A 98 3.82 -30.23 0.68
C GLY A 98 4.48 -28.87 0.98
N GLU A 99 3.73 -27.88 1.45
CA GLU A 99 4.31 -26.61 1.93
C GLU A 99 4.95 -26.80 3.32
N SER A 100 6.19 -26.35 3.48
CA SER A 100 6.86 -26.41 4.77
C SER A 100 6.30 -25.36 5.73
N LEU A 101 6.41 -25.65 7.04
CA LEU A 101 5.98 -24.72 8.08
C LEU A 101 6.74 -23.39 8.03
N GLN A 102 8.00 -23.38 7.59
CA GLN A 102 8.78 -22.14 7.44
C GLN A 102 8.23 -21.25 6.32
N VAL A 103 7.80 -21.86 5.20
CA VAL A 103 7.19 -21.12 4.09
C VAL A 103 5.84 -20.54 4.51
N LEU A 104 5.04 -21.34 5.23
CA LEU A 104 3.78 -20.86 5.80
C LEU A 104 4.01 -19.69 6.76
N ALA A 105 4.98 -19.80 7.68
CA ALA A 105 5.29 -18.77 8.67
C ALA A 105 5.72 -17.46 7.99
N ALA A 106 6.64 -17.53 7.02
CA ALA A 106 7.11 -16.36 6.29
C ALA A 106 5.97 -15.65 5.54
N ASP A 107 5.04 -16.40 4.97
CA ASP A 107 3.87 -15.85 4.27
C ASP A 107 2.88 -15.21 5.26
N VAL A 108 2.65 -15.82 6.43
CA VAL A 108 1.85 -15.23 7.51
C VAL A 108 2.50 -13.93 8.02
N GLU A 109 3.81 -13.89 8.25
CA GLU A 109 4.53 -12.69 8.67
C GLU A 109 4.44 -11.56 7.64
N LEU A 110 4.57 -11.89 6.35
CA LEU A 110 4.40 -10.94 5.26
C LEU A 110 2.98 -10.36 5.27
N LEU A 111 1.96 -11.21 5.28
CA LEU A 111 0.58 -10.78 5.30
C LEU A 111 0.25 -9.97 6.57
N MET A 112 0.81 -10.32 7.73
CA MET A 112 0.65 -9.56 8.97
C MET A 112 1.25 -8.16 8.88
N SER A 113 2.41 -8.02 8.25
CA SER A 113 3.06 -6.72 8.02
C SER A 113 2.23 -5.83 7.10
N LEU A 114 1.51 -6.42 6.15
CA LEU A 114 0.65 -5.70 5.21
C LEU A 114 -0.76 -5.42 5.77
N ALA A 115 -1.31 -6.31 6.60
CA ALA A 115 -2.65 -6.23 7.17
C ALA A 115 -2.75 -5.40 8.47
N TYR A 116 -1.62 -5.24 9.17
CA TYR A 116 -1.54 -4.62 10.50
C TYR A 116 -0.27 -3.76 10.65
N ALA A 117 0.10 -3.01 9.61
CA ALA A 117 1.26 -2.11 9.59
C ALA A 117 1.23 -1.07 10.73
N GLU A 118 0.04 -0.58 11.08
CA GLU A 118 -0.17 0.43 12.14
C GLU A 118 -0.18 -0.17 13.57
N CYS A 119 -0.22 -1.49 13.71
CA CYS A 119 -0.21 -2.12 15.03
C CYS A 119 1.21 -2.18 15.61
N PRO A 120 1.37 -2.03 16.94
CA PRO A 120 2.62 -2.29 17.63
C PRO A 120 3.21 -3.67 17.31
N LEU A 121 4.54 -3.77 17.31
CA LEU A 121 5.25 -4.99 16.88
C LEU A 121 4.86 -6.21 17.73
N ASP A 122 4.79 -6.06 19.05
CA ASP A 122 4.41 -7.11 20.01
C ASP A 122 3.00 -7.63 19.76
N VAL A 123 2.06 -6.73 19.44
CA VAL A 123 0.69 -7.09 19.06
C VAL A 123 0.68 -7.86 17.74
N ARG A 124 1.49 -7.42 16.77
CA ARG A 124 1.59 -8.07 15.45
C ARG A 124 2.18 -9.47 15.56
N GLU A 125 3.25 -9.65 16.33
CA GLU A 125 3.90 -10.96 16.56
C GLU A 125 2.95 -11.94 17.26
N SER A 126 2.22 -11.48 18.29
CA SER A 126 1.23 -12.29 18.99
C SER A 126 0.09 -12.75 18.07
N LEU A 127 -0.42 -11.86 17.22
CA LEU A 127 -1.43 -12.19 16.22
C LEU A 127 -0.88 -13.12 15.13
N ALA A 128 0.35 -12.90 14.67
CA ALA A 128 0.99 -13.74 13.67
C ALA A 128 1.09 -15.20 14.15
N ALA A 129 1.47 -15.41 15.42
CA ALA A 129 1.51 -16.74 16.01
C ALA A 129 0.14 -17.43 16.00
N GLN A 130 -0.93 -16.70 16.33
CA GLN A 130 -2.29 -17.26 16.30
C GLN A 130 -2.72 -17.64 14.88
N TYR A 131 -2.55 -16.74 13.91
CA TYR A 131 -2.89 -17.02 12.51
C TYR A 131 -2.05 -18.16 11.93
N PHE A 132 -0.79 -18.26 12.33
CA PHE A 132 0.08 -19.37 11.93
C PHE A 132 -0.47 -20.70 12.43
N VAL A 133 -0.80 -20.81 13.72
CA VAL A 133 -1.40 -22.02 14.31
C VAL A 133 -2.72 -22.38 13.62
N ASP A 134 -3.61 -21.41 13.40
CA ASP A 134 -4.90 -21.62 12.74
C ASP A 134 -4.77 -22.02 11.26
N ALA A 135 -3.62 -21.71 10.63
CA ALA A 135 -3.35 -22.00 9.24
C ALA A 135 -2.71 -23.38 9.02
N ILE A 136 -2.12 -24.00 10.05
CA ILE A 136 -1.53 -25.35 9.95
C ILE A 136 -2.63 -26.35 9.58
N ARG A 137 -2.32 -27.24 8.62
CA ARG A 137 -3.26 -28.31 8.27
C ARG A 137 -3.28 -29.34 9.39
N ASP A 138 -4.48 -29.71 9.85
CA ASP A 138 -4.68 -30.87 10.73
C ASP A 138 -4.25 -32.14 9.99
N GLU A 139 -2.98 -32.55 10.14
CA GLU A 139 -2.53 -33.90 9.76
C GLU A 139 -2.59 -34.89 10.93
N ASP A 140 -2.82 -34.43 12.16
CA ASP A 140 -2.77 -35.26 13.39
C ASP A 140 -4.14 -35.78 13.88
N THR A 141 -5.24 -35.56 13.15
CA THR A 141 -6.60 -35.98 13.58
C THR A 141 -7.27 -37.04 12.69
N GLN A 142 -6.58 -37.62 11.70
CA GLN A 142 -7.08 -38.82 11.02
C GLN A 142 -6.40 -40.09 11.57
N PRO A 143 -7.13 -40.96 12.29
CA PRO A 143 -6.58 -42.25 12.67
C PRO A 143 -6.33 -43.07 11.40
N ARG A 144 -5.10 -43.55 11.25
CA ARG A 144 -4.76 -44.63 10.31
C ARG A 144 -5.37 -45.95 10.77
#